data_AF-A0A7S3RP19-F1
#
_entry.id   AF-A0A7S3RP19-F1
#
_cell.length_a   1.000
_cell.length_b   1.000
_cell.length_c   1.000
_cell.angle_alpha   90.00
_cell.angle_beta   90.00
_cell.angle_gamma   90.00
#
_symmetry.space_group_name_H-M   'P 1'
#
loop_
_entity.id
_entity.type
_entity.pdbx_description
1 polymer ?
#
loop_
_entity_poly.entity_id
_entity_poly.type
_entity_poly.pdbx_seq_one_letter_code
_entity_poly.pdbx_strand_id
1 'polypeptide(L)'
;VRLRSLQKLERVLVKQIESLPTDTVDLVAEALLKPLLKRMKDKSEKCREISVRILRSLVENVTDLSAILAYVFGVLVQRLGSEDLDGVAHLPEAMRPDKEQKPTEITRPVEESEEV
;
A
#
# COMPACT_ATOMS: atom_id res chain seq x y z
N VAL A 1 17.23 -15.29 -2.82
CA VAL A 1 16.48 -15.24 -4.10
C VAL A 1 15.49 -14.08 -4.16
N ARG A 2 14.51 -13.99 -3.24
CA ARG A 2 13.44 -12.96 -3.26
C ARG A 2 13.92 -11.50 -3.42
N LEU A 3 14.83 -11.06 -2.57
CA LEU A 3 15.38 -9.70 -2.62
C LEU A 3 16.04 -9.40 -3.97
N ARG A 4 16.84 -10.35 -4.49
CA ARG A 4 17.48 -10.20 -5.81
C ARG A 4 16.46 -10.10 -6.94
N SER A 5 15.37 -10.86 -6.87
CA SER A 5 14.28 -10.76 -7.86
C SER A 5 13.60 -9.38 -7.80
N LEU A 6 13.31 -8.87 -6.60
CA LEU A 6 12.73 -7.53 -6.42
C LEU A 6 13.66 -6.44 -6.95
N GLN A 7 14.96 -6.53 -6.68
CA GLN A 7 15.95 -5.58 -7.22
C GLN A 7 16.04 -5.61 -8.75
N LYS A 8 15.84 -6.77 -9.38
CA LYS A 8 15.77 -6.86 -10.85
C LYS A 8 14.50 -6.19 -11.38
N LEU A 9 13.35 -6.45 -10.75
CA LEU A 9 12.09 -5.81 -11.10
C LEU A 9 12.17 -4.28 -10.92
N GLU A 10 12.75 -3.80 -9.82
CA GLU A 10 12.93 -2.36 -9.55
C GLU A 10 13.73 -1.64 -10.64
N ARG A 11 14.79 -2.27 -11.18
CA ARG A 11 15.57 -1.66 -12.26
C ARG A 11 14.74 -1.40 -13.51
N VAL A 12 13.78 -2.25 -13.82
CA VAL A 12 12.94 -2.12 -15.02
C VAL A 12 11.72 -1.27 -14.71
N LEU A 13 10.94 -1.70 -13.71
CA LEU A 13 9.61 -1.15 -13.41
C LEU A 13 9.63 0.16 -12.63
N VAL A 14 10.80 0.63 -12.19
CA VAL A 14 10.93 1.95 -11.55
C VAL A 14 11.85 2.85 -12.37
N LYS A 15 13.04 2.34 -12.74
CA LYS A 15 14.03 3.20 -13.43
C LYS A 15 13.82 3.32 -14.93
N GLN A 16 13.01 2.45 -15.53
CA GLN A 16 12.85 2.37 -16.99
C GLN A 16 11.36 2.31 -17.40
N ILE A 17 10.42 2.58 -16.48
CA ILE A 17 9.00 2.40 -16.75
C ILE A 17 8.50 3.28 -17.90
N GLU A 18 9.03 4.50 -18.03
CA GLU A 18 8.72 5.45 -19.11
C GLU A 18 9.10 4.93 -20.51
N SER A 19 10.03 3.95 -20.58
CA SER A 19 10.42 3.32 -21.84
C SER A 19 9.54 2.14 -22.23
N LEU A 20 8.61 1.74 -21.37
CA LEU A 20 7.71 0.62 -21.60
C LEU A 20 6.40 1.10 -22.24
N PRO A 21 5.84 0.35 -23.19
CA PRO A 21 4.50 0.62 -23.70
C PRO A 21 3.45 0.49 -22.60
N THR A 22 2.43 1.35 -22.60
CA THR A 22 1.33 1.35 -21.62
C THR A 22 0.67 -0.03 -21.48
N ASP A 23 0.34 -0.70 -22.60
CA ASP A 23 -0.24 -2.05 -22.58
C ASP A 23 0.65 -3.07 -21.85
N THR A 24 1.98 -2.92 -21.95
CA THR A 24 2.92 -3.78 -21.23
C THR A 24 2.91 -3.46 -19.73
N VAL A 25 2.82 -2.19 -19.36
CA VAL A 25 2.73 -1.78 -17.95
C VAL A 25 1.45 -2.33 -17.32
N ASP A 26 0.32 -2.25 -18.00
CA ASP A 26 -0.96 -2.78 -17.52
C ASP A 26 -0.92 -4.30 -17.30
N LEU A 27 -0.42 -5.06 -18.29
CA LEU A 27 -0.25 -6.51 -18.17
C LEU A 27 0.69 -6.91 -17.02
N VAL A 28 1.79 -6.16 -16.85
CA VAL A 28 2.73 -6.39 -15.76
C VAL A 28 2.10 -6.04 -14.41
N ALA A 29 1.32 -4.96 -14.34
CA ALA A 29 0.63 -4.56 -13.12
C ALA A 29 -0.39 -5.63 -12.70
N GLU A 30 -1.20 -6.14 -13.63
CA GLU A 30 -2.13 -7.23 -13.36
C GLU A 30 -1.42 -8.49 -12.83
N ALA A 31 -0.33 -8.89 -13.49
CA ALA A 31 0.43 -10.08 -13.12
C ALA A 31 1.16 -9.93 -11.77
N LEU A 32 1.67 -8.74 -11.46
CA LEU A 32 2.51 -8.50 -10.29
C LEU A 32 1.77 -7.97 -9.07
N LEU A 33 0.53 -7.48 -9.21
CA LEU A 33 -0.23 -6.88 -8.10
C LEU A 33 -0.25 -7.78 -6.86
N LYS A 34 -0.82 -8.98 -6.96
CA LYS A 34 -0.94 -9.90 -5.82
C LYS A 34 0.44 -10.34 -5.27
N PRO A 35 1.43 -10.71 -6.11
CA PRO A 35 2.79 -10.97 -5.63
C PRO A 35 3.42 -9.80 -4.86
N LEU A 36 3.31 -8.56 -5.35
CA LEU A 36 3.86 -7.37 -4.69
C LEU A 36 3.16 -7.10 -3.35
N LEU A 37 1.83 -7.17 -3.31
CA LEU A 37 1.08 -7.05 -2.06
C LEU A 37 1.50 -8.10 -1.02
N LYS A 38 1.81 -9.33 -1.44
CA LYS A 38 2.35 -10.37 -0.55
C LYS A 38 3.78 -10.04 -0.07
N ARG A 39 4.57 -9.26 -0.80
CA ARG A 39 5.92 -8.80 -0.38
C ARG A 39 5.87 -7.59 0.54
N MET A 40 4.79 -6.82 0.55
CA MET A 40 4.57 -5.81 1.59
C MET A 40 4.50 -6.41 3.00
N LYS A 41 4.22 -7.71 3.14
CA LYS A 41 4.23 -8.44 4.42
C LYS A 41 5.50 -9.26 4.65
N ASP A 42 6.58 -9.05 3.88
CA ASP A 42 7.84 -9.79 4.07
C ASP A 42 8.50 -9.40 5.41
N LYS A 43 9.19 -10.35 6.06
CA LYS A 43 9.96 -10.10 7.28
C LYS A 43 11.10 -9.11 7.02
N SER A 44 11.68 -9.14 5.82
CA SER A 44 12.75 -8.22 5.42
C SER A 44 12.19 -6.84 5.07
N GLU A 45 12.62 -5.82 5.80
CA GLU A 45 12.26 -4.42 5.54
C GLU A 45 12.62 -3.97 4.14
N LYS A 46 13.84 -4.30 3.68
CA LYS A 46 14.27 -3.94 2.33
C LYS A 46 13.38 -4.53 1.25
N CYS A 47 12.87 -5.75 1.46
CA CYS A 47 11.90 -6.36 0.53
C CYS A 47 10.57 -5.61 0.52
N ARG A 48 10.09 -5.16 1.70
CA ARG A 48 8.87 -4.36 1.80
C ARG A 48 9.02 -3.02 1.08
N GLU A 49 10.11 -2.30 1.34
CA GLU A 49 10.43 -1.01 0.71
C GLU A 49 10.43 -1.11 -0.82
N ILE A 50 11.21 -2.04 -1.38
CA ILE A 50 11.31 -2.19 -2.85
C ILE A 50 9.96 -2.57 -3.44
N SER A 51 9.20 -3.44 -2.77
CA SER A 51 7.86 -3.82 -3.23
C SER A 51 6.89 -2.65 -3.29
N VAL A 52 6.94 -1.75 -2.31
CA VAL A 52 6.13 -0.53 -2.28
C VAL A 52 6.56 0.42 -3.39
N ARG A 53 7.88 0.58 -3.62
CA ARG A 53 8.41 1.42 -4.70
C ARG A 53 7.96 0.94 -6.08
N ILE A 54 8.02 -0.37 -6.34
CA ILE A 54 7.52 -0.96 -7.59
C ILE A 54 6.01 -0.74 -7.71
N LEU A 55 5.23 -1.04 -6.66
CA LEU A 55 3.78 -0.86 -6.68
C LEU A 55 3.39 0.60 -6.96
N ARG A 56 4.05 1.56 -6.31
CA ARG A 56 3.85 2.99 -6.56
C ARG A 56 4.09 3.34 -8.03
N SER A 57 5.22 2.89 -8.58
CA SER A 57 5.56 3.15 -9.98
C SER A 57 4.51 2.58 -10.94
N LEU A 58 3.97 1.38 -10.66
CA LEU A 58 2.89 0.81 -11.47
C LEU A 58 1.62 1.64 -11.34
N VAL A 59 1.19 2.00 -10.13
CA VAL A 59 0.00 2.85 -9.89
C VAL A 59 0.09 4.19 -10.64
N GLU A 60 1.27 4.80 -10.71
CA GLU A 60 1.48 6.08 -11.40
C GLU A 60 1.42 5.95 -12.95
N ASN A 61 1.53 4.74 -13.51
CA ASN A 61 1.71 4.51 -14.96
C ASN A 61 0.69 3.56 -15.61
N VAL A 62 -0.23 2.98 -14.85
CA VAL A 62 -1.32 2.15 -15.39
C VAL A 62 -2.49 2.99 -15.89
N THR A 63 -3.25 2.42 -16.82
CA THR A 63 -4.39 3.10 -17.46
C THR A 63 -5.65 3.09 -16.59
N ASP A 64 -5.87 2.01 -15.82
CA ASP A 64 -6.99 1.87 -14.88
C ASP A 64 -6.51 1.42 -13.50
N LEU A 65 -6.87 2.21 -12.49
CA LEU A 65 -6.54 1.96 -11.09
C LEU A 65 -7.59 1.13 -10.35
N SER A 66 -8.78 0.96 -10.90
CA SER A 66 -9.95 0.41 -10.20
C SER A 66 -9.67 -0.95 -9.58
N ALA A 67 -9.07 -1.86 -10.37
CA ALA A 67 -8.70 -3.19 -9.90
C ALA A 67 -7.57 -3.13 -8.86
N ILE A 68 -6.57 -2.26 -9.04
CA ILE A 68 -5.43 -2.14 -8.13
C ILE A 68 -5.87 -1.62 -6.76
N LEU A 69 -6.66 -0.55 -6.73
CA LEU A 69 -7.09 0.11 -5.50
C LEU A 69 -7.89 -0.83 -4.58
N ALA A 70 -8.76 -1.68 -5.16
CA ALA A 70 -9.54 -2.65 -4.40
C ALA A 70 -8.67 -3.59 -3.54
N TYR A 71 -7.49 -3.99 -4.05
CA TYR A 71 -6.55 -4.83 -3.30
C TYR A 71 -5.58 -4.02 -2.43
N VAL A 72 -5.10 -2.87 -2.93
CA VAL A 72 -4.12 -2.04 -2.24
C VAL A 72 -4.70 -1.49 -0.94
N PHE A 73 -5.92 -0.95 -0.95
CA PHE A 73 -6.52 -0.37 0.26
C PHE A 73 -6.67 -1.39 1.39
N GLY A 74 -7.14 -2.61 1.09
CA GLY A 74 -7.24 -3.65 2.12
C GLY A 74 -5.89 -4.00 2.75
N VAL A 75 -4.81 -3.99 1.96
CA VAL A 75 -3.45 -4.20 2.48
C VAL A 75 -2.95 -3.00 3.28
N LEU A 76 -3.26 -1.77 2.86
CA LEU A 76 -2.86 -0.56 3.58
C LEU A 76 -3.57 -0.46 4.92
N VAL A 77 -4.89 -0.66 4.97
CA VAL A 77 -5.69 -0.69 6.21
C VAL A 77 -5.06 -1.66 7.20
N GLN A 78 -4.76 -2.88 6.75
CA GLN A 78 -4.16 -3.88 7.62
C GLN A 78 -2.75 -3.54 8.09
N ARG A 79 -1.94 -2.90 7.22
CA ARG A 79 -0.55 -2.59 7.54
C ARG A 79 -0.38 -1.37 8.40
N LEU A 80 -1.32 -0.43 8.32
CA LEU A 80 -1.33 0.81 9.09
C LEU A 80 -2.13 0.66 10.39
N GLY A 81 -2.64 -0.53 10.70
CA GLY A 81 -3.46 -0.76 11.90
C GLY A 81 -4.76 0.06 11.89
N SER A 82 -5.30 0.33 10.70
CA SER A 82 -6.43 1.23 10.50
C SER A 82 -7.78 0.48 10.43
N GLU A 83 -7.84 -0.76 10.92
CA GLU A 83 -9.09 -1.53 10.96
C GLU A 83 -10.15 -0.91 11.89
N ASP A 84 -9.70 -0.23 12.95
CA ASP A 84 -10.56 0.40 13.96
C ASP A 84 -9.95 1.72 14.44
N LEU A 85 -9.96 2.73 13.57
CA LEU A 85 -9.40 4.06 13.87
C LEU A 85 -10.06 4.73 15.07
N ASP A 86 -11.37 4.50 15.24
CA ASP A 86 -12.14 5.05 16.35
C ASP A 86 -11.95 4.25 17.65
N GLY A 87 -11.36 3.05 17.58
CA GLY A 87 -11.19 2.14 18.71
C GLY A 87 -12.50 1.60 19.29
N VAL A 88 -13.62 1.72 18.57
CA VAL A 88 -14.97 1.36 19.05
C VAL A 88 -15.58 0.19 18.27
N ALA A 89 -14.87 -0.42 17.33
CA ALA A 89 -15.40 -1.56 16.56
C ALA A 89 -15.78 -2.74 17.47
N HIS A 90 -15.07 -2.90 18.59
CA HIS A 90 -15.35 -3.92 19.60
C HIS A 90 -16.59 -3.64 20.47
N LEU A 91 -17.13 -2.41 20.44
CA LEU A 91 -18.32 -2.03 21.20
C LEU A 91 -19.62 -2.39 20.45
N PRO A 92 -20.69 -2.75 21.17
CA PRO A 92 -22.04 -2.86 20.61
C PRO A 92 -22.47 -1.55 19.95
N GLU A 93 -23.27 -1.62 18.88
CA GLU A 93 -23.65 -0.45 18.08
C GLU A 93 -24.31 0.66 18.91
N ALA A 94 -25.15 0.31 19.89
CA ALA A 94 -25.78 1.25 20.82
C ALA A 94 -24.82 1.99 21.78
N MET A 95 -23.56 1.53 21.88
CA MET A 95 -22.50 2.15 22.70
C MET A 95 -21.46 2.89 21.85
N ARG A 96 -21.60 2.86 20.52
CA ARG A 96 -20.70 3.61 19.63
C ARG A 96 -21.14 5.07 19.63
N PRO A 97 -20.20 6.03 19.66
CA PRO A 97 -20.53 7.44 19.61
C PRO A 97 -21.24 7.80 18.30
N ASP A 98 -22.21 8.71 18.38
CA ASP A 98 -22.90 9.25 17.21
C ASP A 98 -21.91 9.97 16.30
N LYS A 99 -22.24 10.09 15.01
CA LYS A 99 -21.33 10.71 14.03
C LYS A 99 -20.92 12.13 14.43
N GLU A 100 -21.80 12.90 15.06
CA GLU A 100 -21.46 14.26 15.55
C GLU A 100 -20.51 14.26 16.75
N GLN A 101 -20.36 13.13 17.45
CA GLN A 101 -19.49 12.98 18.62
C GLN A 101 -18.10 12.45 18.26
N LYS A 102 -17.89 12.05 16.99
CA LYS A 102 -16.59 11.58 16.53
C LYS A 102 -15.60 12.74 16.46
N PRO A 103 -14.35 12.54 16.90
CA PRO A 103 -13.31 13.55 16.73
C PRO A 103 -13.18 13.94 15.25
N THR A 104 -13.27 15.24 14.95
CA THR A 104 -13.04 15.77 13.60
C THR A 104 -11.55 15.83 13.24
N GLU A 105 -10.68 15.76 14.23
CA GLU A 105 -9.22 15.70 14.05
C GLU A 105 -8.71 14.31 14.44
N ILE A 106 -8.00 13.67 13.51
CA ILE A 106 -7.26 12.44 13.77
C ILE A 106 -6.16 12.81 14.78
N THR A 107 -6.10 12.08 15.89
CA THR A 107 -5.12 12.30 16.96
C THR A 107 -3.71 12.35 16.35
N ARG A 108 -2.91 13.35 16.75
CA ARG A 108 -1.52 13.47 16.28
C ARG A 108 -0.81 12.12 16.52
N PRO A 109 0.01 11.63 15.56
CA PRO A 109 0.80 10.43 15.78
C PRO A 109 1.56 10.54 17.10
N VAL A 110 1.52 9.48 17.91
CA VAL A 110 2.19 9.44 19.22
C VAL A 110 3.71 9.60 19.07
N GLU A 111 4.26 9.26 17.90
CA GLU A 111 5.67 9.41 17.57
C GLU A 111 5.89 10.68 16.74
N GLU A 112 6.57 11.66 17.32
CA GLU A 112 7.21 12.74 16.57
C GLU A 112 8.42 12.16 15.83
N SER A 113 8.48 12.35 14.51
CA SER A 113 9.61 11.88 13.71
C SER A 113 10.87 12.64 14.10
N GLU A 114 11.99 11.95 14.30
CA GLU A 114 13.29 12.60 14.55
C GLU A 114 13.60 13.65 13.47
N GLU A 115 14.07 14.83 13.90
CA GLU A 115 14.57 15.85 13.00
C GLU A 115 15.80 15.33 12.25
N VAL A 116 15.80 15.46 10.92
CA VAL A 116 16.92 15.08 10.02
C VAL A 116 17.87 16.26 9.84
#